data_AF-A0A4Q5QXL0-F1
#
_entry.id   AF-A0A4Q5QXL0-F1
#
_cell.length_a   1.000
_cell.length_b   1.000
_cell.length_c   1.000
_cell.angle_alpha   90.00
_cell.angle_beta   90.00
_cell.angle_gamma   90.00
#
_symmetry.space_group_name_H-M   'P 1'
#
loop_
_entity.id
_entity.type
_entity.pdbx_description
1 polymer ?
#
loop_
_entity_poly.entity_id
_entity_poly.type
_entity_poly.pdbx_seq_one_letter_code
_entity_poly.pdbx_strand_id
1 'polypeptide(L)'
;MTGSHTEPDKVAEVARLATAIADRILEQNAAGITIPPEQFTMLVRAARMLLDNGTPWPPPVEHVLMEVAKRVAEAEVAADLGSTASEGDDVVAHLTQALDATKRR
;
A
#
# COMPACT_ATOMS: atom_id res chain seq x y z
N MET A 1 42.11 18.58 -9.86
CA MET A 1 41.52 17.69 -10.88
C MET A 1 40.19 17.15 -10.34
N THR A 2 39.10 17.56 -11.00
CA THR A 2 37.78 16.89 -11.16
C THR A 2 37.07 16.28 -9.93
N GLY A 3 36.24 17.10 -9.28
CA GLY A 3 35.16 16.67 -8.38
C GLY A 3 33.81 16.54 -9.08
N SER A 4 33.66 15.57 -9.99
CA SER A 4 32.43 15.37 -10.78
C SER A 4 31.84 13.96 -10.70
N HIS A 5 32.47 13.04 -9.94
CA HIS A 5 32.03 11.64 -9.83
C HIS A 5 31.07 11.38 -8.65
N THR A 6 30.84 12.36 -7.77
CA THR A 6 30.25 12.10 -6.46
C THR A 6 28.73 11.90 -6.48
N GLU A 7 27.99 12.50 -7.41
CA GLU A 7 26.52 12.40 -7.44
C GLU A 7 26.01 11.06 -8.01
N PRO A 8 26.51 10.55 -9.16
CA PRO A 8 26.11 9.23 -9.66
C PRO A 8 26.44 8.10 -8.67
N ASP A 9 27.59 8.20 -8.02
CA ASP A 9 28.05 7.22 -7.03
C ASP A 9 27.15 7.18 -5.78
N LYS A 10 26.63 8.34 -5.35
CA LYS A 10 25.69 8.43 -4.23
C LYS A 10 24.33 7.82 -4.58
N VAL A 11 23.82 8.05 -5.79
CA VAL A 11 22.53 7.47 -6.21
C VAL A 11 22.65 5.96 -6.35
N ALA A 12 23.78 5.46 -6.87
CA ALA A 12 24.07 4.03 -6.91
C ALA A 12 24.12 3.41 -5.50
N GLU A 13 24.68 4.12 -4.51
CA GLU A 13 24.67 3.68 -3.11
C GLU A 13 23.27 3.65 -2.52
N VAL A 14 22.44 4.64 -2.80
CA VAL A 14 21.01 4.63 -2.40
C VAL A 14 20.29 3.43 -3.01
N ALA A 15 20.59 3.07 -4.26
CA ALA A 15 20.01 1.89 -4.89
C ALA A 15 20.42 0.59 -4.18
N ARG A 16 21.70 0.46 -3.79
CA ARG A 16 22.19 -0.68 -2.99
C ARG A 16 21.52 -0.77 -1.62
N LEU A 17 21.41 0.37 -0.91
CA LEU A 17 20.73 0.42 0.39
C LEU A 17 19.24 0.10 0.28
N ALA A 18 18.56 0.66 -0.73
CA ALA A 18 17.15 0.36 -0.99
C ALA A 18 16.94 -1.14 -1.28
N THR A 19 17.85 -1.75 -2.03
CA THR A 19 17.84 -3.19 -2.33
C THR A 19 17.96 -4.01 -1.05
N ALA A 20 18.95 -3.73 -0.21
CA ALA A 20 19.14 -4.46 1.06
C ALA A 20 17.94 -4.31 2.02
N ILE A 21 17.32 -3.11 2.06
CA ILE A 21 16.11 -2.89 2.86
C ILE A 21 14.93 -3.68 2.29
N ALA A 22 14.76 -3.70 0.98
CA ALA A 22 13.68 -4.43 0.30
C ALA A 22 13.82 -5.94 0.47
N ASP A 23 15.03 -6.50 0.29
CA ASP A 23 15.30 -7.92 0.50
C ASP A 23 14.95 -8.33 1.94
N ARG A 24 15.39 -7.54 2.92
CA ARG A 24 15.03 -7.79 4.33
C ARG A 24 13.53 -7.74 4.58
N ILE A 25 12.79 -6.82 3.94
CA ILE A 25 11.33 -6.75 4.04
C ILE A 25 10.68 -8.00 3.45
N LEU A 26 11.16 -8.47 2.29
CA LEU A 26 10.66 -9.69 1.64
C LEU A 26 10.92 -10.93 2.49
N GLU A 27 12.12 -11.06 3.06
CA GLU A 27 12.47 -12.14 3.98
C GLU A 27 11.58 -12.14 5.23
N GLN A 28 11.37 -10.96 5.84
CA GLN A 28 10.48 -10.82 7.00
C GLN A 28 9.03 -11.18 6.64
N ASN A 29 8.55 -10.77 5.47
CA ASN A 29 7.21 -11.12 5.02
C ASN A 29 7.05 -12.62 4.78
N ALA A 30 8.03 -13.27 4.15
CA ALA A 30 8.05 -14.72 3.94
C ALA A 30 8.11 -15.50 5.27
N ALA A 31 8.79 -14.95 6.28
CA ALA A 31 8.83 -15.51 7.63
C ALA A 31 7.58 -15.21 8.47
N GLY A 32 6.59 -14.47 7.95
CA GLY A 32 5.40 -14.04 8.70
C GLY A 32 5.71 -13.02 9.80
N ILE A 33 6.87 -12.39 9.77
CA ILE A 33 7.30 -11.37 10.72
C ILE A 33 6.69 -10.03 10.31
N THR A 34 6.17 -9.29 11.29
CA THR A 34 5.65 -7.94 11.06
C THR A 34 6.78 -7.01 10.62
N ILE A 35 6.57 -6.32 9.50
CA ILE A 35 7.52 -5.34 8.96
C ILE A 35 7.44 -4.07 9.81
N PRO A 36 8.56 -3.57 10.36
CA PRO A 36 8.58 -2.30 11.07
C PRO A 36 8.17 -1.13 10.15
N PRO A 37 7.22 -0.26 10.56
CA PRO A 37 6.73 0.83 9.72
C PRO A 37 7.83 1.84 9.34
N GLU A 38 8.84 2.02 10.20
CA GLU A 38 10.00 2.86 9.94
C GLU A 38 10.86 2.30 8.80
N GLN A 39 11.01 0.97 8.74
CA GLN A 39 11.78 0.29 7.69
C GLN A 39 11.09 0.45 6.33
N PHE A 40 9.77 0.31 6.30
CA PHE A 40 8.99 0.57 5.09
C PHE A 40 9.06 2.04 4.67
N THR A 41 8.95 2.97 5.63
CA THR A 41 9.09 4.40 5.36
C THR A 41 10.46 4.76 4.77
N MET A 42 11.53 4.14 5.28
CA MET A 42 12.88 4.32 4.72
C MET A 42 12.96 3.80 3.28
N LEU A 43 12.37 2.65 2.98
CA LEU A 43 12.32 2.12 1.62
C LEU A 43 11.60 3.09 0.66
N VAL A 44 10.43 3.61 1.06
CA VAL A 44 9.65 4.56 0.24
C VAL A 44 10.46 5.84 -0.03
N ARG A 45 11.17 6.37 0.97
CA ARG A 45 12.05 7.53 0.79
C ARG A 45 13.18 7.24 -0.19
N ALA A 46 13.83 6.09 -0.06
CA ALA A 46 14.91 5.70 -0.97
C ALA A 46 14.40 5.51 -2.41
N ALA A 47 13.26 4.84 -2.59
CA ALA A 47 12.62 4.66 -3.89
C ALA A 47 12.25 6.02 -4.52
N ARG A 48 11.75 6.97 -3.72
CA ARG A 48 11.48 8.33 -4.18
C ARG A 48 12.75 9.04 -4.64
N MET A 49 13.84 8.95 -3.88
CA MET A 49 15.13 9.52 -4.27
C MET A 49 15.64 8.93 -5.59
N LEU A 50 15.50 7.63 -5.82
CA LEU A 50 15.88 7.00 -7.09
C LEU A 50 15.06 7.55 -8.26
N LEU A 51 13.74 7.65 -8.08
CA LEU A 51 12.82 8.19 -9.09
C LEU A 51 13.15 9.65 -9.44
N ASP A 52 13.37 10.49 -8.42
CA ASP A 52 13.70 11.92 -8.60
C ASP A 52 15.04 12.10 -9.34
N ASN A 53 15.94 11.12 -9.28
CA ASN A 53 17.21 11.11 -10.02
C ASN A 53 17.14 10.33 -11.34
N GLY A 54 15.95 9.94 -11.81
CA GLY A 54 15.76 9.18 -13.06
C GLY A 54 16.38 7.78 -13.04
N THR A 55 16.69 7.24 -11.85
CA THR A 55 17.26 5.91 -11.69
C THR A 55 16.13 4.89 -11.57
N PRO A 56 16.12 3.82 -12.39
CA PRO A 56 15.09 2.79 -12.28
C PRO A 56 15.17 2.10 -10.93
N TRP A 57 14.02 1.67 -10.42
CA TRP A 57 13.99 0.91 -9.18
C TRP A 57 14.66 -0.46 -9.35
N PRO A 58 15.50 -0.88 -8.40
CA PRO A 58 15.98 -2.25 -8.35
C PRO A 58 14.80 -3.23 -8.22
N PRO A 59 14.88 -4.45 -8.81
CA PRO A 59 13.75 -5.39 -8.81
C PRO A 59 13.17 -5.69 -7.41
N PRO A 60 13.96 -5.86 -6.33
CA PRO A 60 13.40 -6.08 -5.00
C PRO A 60 12.55 -4.91 -4.49
N VAL A 61 12.96 -3.68 -4.81
CA VAL A 61 12.22 -2.47 -4.43
C VAL A 61 10.87 -2.42 -5.15
N GLU A 62 10.88 -2.70 -6.46
CA GLU A 62 9.66 -2.75 -7.27
C GLU A 62 8.69 -3.82 -6.76
N HIS A 63 9.20 -5.02 -6.41
CA HIS A 63 8.40 -6.11 -5.85
C HIS A 63 7.70 -5.71 -4.55
N VAL A 64 8.42 -5.10 -3.60
CA VAL A 64 7.82 -4.68 -2.33
C VAL A 64 6.72 -3.64 -2.55
N LEU A 65 6.96 -2.66 -3.43
CA LEU A 65 5.97 -1.61 -3.71
C LEU A 65 4.74 -2.17 -4.44
N MET A 66 4.91 -3.12 -5.36
CA MET A 66 3.82 -3.78 -6.07
C MET A 66 2.95 -4.61 -5.11
N GLU A 67 3.56 -5.37 -4.19
CA GLU A 67 2.82 -6.13 -3.18
C GLU A 67 2.01 -5.22 -2.24
N VAL A 68 2.54 -4.05 -1.90
CA VAL A 68 1.80 -3.06 -1.12
C VAL A 68 0.64 -2.47 -1.92
N ALA A 69 0.87 -2.08 -3.17
CA ALA A 69 -0.19 -1.56 -4.04
C ALA A 69 -1.34 -2.58 -4.19
N LYS A 70 -1.00 -3.86 -4.36
CA LYS A 70 -1.97 -4.95 -4.42
C LYS A 70 -2.80 -5.06 -3.14
N ARG A 71 -2.16 -5.04 -1.96
CA ARG A 71 -2.87 -5.11 -0.66
C ARG A 71 -3.80 -3.91 -0.43
N VAL A 72 -3.39 -2.72 -0.87
CA VAL A 72 -4.24 -1.52 -0.80
C VAL A 72 -5.46 -1.68 -1.71
N ALA A 73 -5.26 -2.10 -2.96
CA ALA A 73 -6.36 -2.33 -3.89
C ALA A 73 -7.34 -3.41 -3.39
N GLU A 74 -6.83 -4.50 -2.81
CA GLU A 74 -7.66 -5.54 -2.18
C GLU A 74 -8.47 -5.00 -0.99
N ALA A 75 -7.88 -4.12 -0.18
CA ALA A 75 -8.57 -3.49 0.95
C ALA A 75 -9.67 -2.51 0.49
N GLU A 76 -9.42 -1.74 -0.57
CA GLU A 76 -10.42 -0.84 -1.17
C GLU A 76 -11.62 -1.62 -1.71
N VAL A 77 -11.39 -2.74 -2.41
CA VAL A 77 -12.47 -3.62 -2.89
C VAL A 77 -13.25 -4.23 -1.72
N ALA A 78 -12.57 -4.66 -0.65
CA ALA A 78 -13.25 -5.18 0.54
C ALA A 78 -14.13 -4.13 1.24
N ALA A 79 -13.69 -2.87 1.27
CA ALA A 79 -14.45 -1.77 1.85
C ALA A 79 -15.70 -1.41 1.01
N ASP A 80 -15.60 -1.48 -0.31
CA ASP A 80 -16.72 -1.23 -1.24
C ASP A 80 -17.82 -2.31 -1.12
N LEU A 81 -17.42 -3.58 -1.04
CA LEU A 81 -18.34 -4.71 -0.83
C LEU A 81 -19.00 -4.68 0.56
N GLY A 82 -18.32 -4.13 1.57
CA GLY A 82 -18.87 -3.92 2.91
C GLY A 82 -19.90 -2.78 3.01
N SER A 83 -19.87 -1.81 2.09
CA SER A 83 -20.85 -0.71 2.03
C SER A 83 -22.19 -1.14 1.41
N THR A 84 -22.21 -2.15 0.54
CA THR A 84 -23.44 -2.57 -0.16
C THR A 84 -24.32 -3.57 0.62
N ALA A 85 -23.85 -4.07 1.78
CA ALA A 85 -24.55 -5.12 2.53
C ALA A 85 -25.53 -4.62 3.62
N SER A 86 -25.68 -3.29 3.83
CA SER A 86 -26.48 -2.75 4.94
C SER A 86 -27.61 -1.78 4.53
N GLU A 87 -27.99 -1.73 3.26
CA GLU A 87 -29.10 -0.86 2.80
C GLU A 87 -30.34 -1.64 2.31
N GLY A 88 -30.27 -2.98 2.24
CA GLY A 88 -31.38 -3.82 1.77
C GLY A 88 -32.37 -4.30 2.85
N ASP A 89 -31.92 -4.48 4.09
CA ASP A 89 -32.73 -5.07 5.17
C ASP A 89 -33.53 -4.01 5.95
N ASP A 90 -32.96 -2.82 6.11
CA ASP A 90 -33.54 -1.72 6.88
C ASP A 90 -34.77 -1.10 6.16
N VAL A 91 -34.72 -1.02 4.83
CA VAL A 91 -35.83 -0.49 4.01
C VAL A 91 -37.08 -1.37 4.10
N VAL A 92 -36.92 -2.70 4.20
CA VAL A 92 -38.06 -3.64 4.30
C VAL A 92 -38.75 -3.53 5.66
N ALA A 93 -37.99 -3.30 6.73
CA ALA A 93 -38.54 -3.02 8.06
C ALA A 93 -39.35 -1.72 8.08
N HIS A 94 -38.82 -0.66 7.47
CA HIS A 94 -39.51 0.64 7.39
C HIS A 94 -40.77 0.61 6.50
N LEU A 95 -40.76 -0.15 5.39
CA LEU A 95 -41.94 -0.30 4.54
C LEU A 95 -43.06 -1.09 5.22
N THR A 96 -42.70 -2.11 5.99
CA THR A 96 -43.67 -2.93 6.75
C THR A 96 -44.35 -2.11 7.83
N GLN A 97 -43.59 -1.26 8.55
CA GLN A 97 -44.12 -0.42 9.61
C GLN A 97 -45.04 0.72 9.10
N ALA A 98 -44.75 1.26 7.91
CA ALA A 98 -45.58 2.29 7.27
C ALA A 98 -46.96 1.75 6.84
N LEU A 99 -47.03 0.50 6.38
CA LEU A 99 -48.29 -0.14 5.96
C LEU A 99 -49.19 -0.50 7.15
N ASP A 100 -48.62 -0.92 8.28
CA ASP A 100 -49.39 -1.19 9.51
C ASP A 100 -49.98 0.09 10.13
N ALA A 101 -49.28 1.23 10.01
CA ALA A 101 -49.77 2.51 10.52
C ALA A 101 -51.02 3.00 9.80
N THR A 102 -51.19 2.68 8.51
CA THR A 102 -52.36 3.08 7.71
C THR A 102 -53.61 2.22 7.92
N LYS A 103 -53.51 1.06 8.59
CA LYS A 103 -54.64 0.16 8.82
C LYS A 103 -55.40 0.43 10.13
N ARG A 104 -54.95 1.39 10.94
CA ARG A 104 -55.54 1.76 12.23
C ARG A 104 -56.24 3.15 12.21
N ARG A 105 -56.83 3.54 11.08
CA ARG A 105 -57.75 4.69 10.98
C ARG A 105 -59.13 4.25 10.51
#